data_AF-A0A8D0DR59-F1
#
_entry.id   AF-A0A8D0DR59-F1
#
_cell.length_a   1.000
_cell.length_b   1.000
_cell.length_c   1.000
_cell.angle_alpha   90.00
_cell.angle_beta   90.00
_cell.angle_gamma   90.00
#
_symmetry.space_group_name_H-M   'P 1'
#
loop_
_entity.id
_entity.type
_entity.pdbx_description
1 polymer ?
#
loop_
_entity_poly.entity_id
_entity_poly.type
_entity_poly.pdbx_seq_one_letter_code
_entity_poly.pdbx_strand_id
1 'polypeptide(L)'
;MTTKSFFLSFFLSFFLSFFLSFFLSFFLSFFLQDIQKKRQNKDLIELQALIDSHFEARKKEEEELMALKERIEKRRAERAEQQRIRADKEKERQAKLAEEKARREEEDAKRRAEDDLKKKKALSSMGASYSSYLAKADQKRGKKQTARELKKKILAERRKPLNIDHLNEDKLRDKAKELWDWLYQLETEKYEFLEKIKRQKYDITTLRNRIDQAQKQ
;
A
#
# COMPACT_ATOMS: atom_id res chain seq x y z
N MET A 1 -0.22 50.96 102.90
CA MET A 1 -0.14 51.38 101.48
C MET A 1 0.21 50.22 100.51
N THR A 2 0.03 48.95 100.91
CA THR A 2 0.63 47.79 100.19
C THR A 2 -0.38 46.89 99.46
N THR A 3 -1.68 46.96 99.75
CA THR A 3 -2.69 46.08 99.13
C THR A 3 -3.14 46.54 97.73
N LYS A 4 -3.16 47.85 97.47
CA LYS A 4 -3.57 48.41 96.16
C LYS A 4 -2.54 48.14 95.05
N SER A 5 -1.24 48.20 95.34
CA SER A 5 -0.19 47.90 94.35
C SER A 5 -0.13 46.41 93.97
N PHE A 6 -0.39 45.51 94.92
CA PHE A 6 -0.38 44.06 94.65
C PHE A 6 -1.53 43.66 93.73
N PHE A 7 -2.73 44.19 93.98
CA PHE A 7 -3.89 43.95 93.11
C PHE A 7 -3.70 44.52 91.71
N LEU A 8 -3.16 45.73 91.59
CA LEU A 8 -2.93 46.35 90.28
C LEU A 8 -1.84 45.64 89.46
N SER A 9 -0.77 45.18 90.11
CA SER A 9 0.28 44.39 89.45
C SER A 9 -0.21 43.01 89.03
N PHE A 10 -0.98 42.33 89.88
CA PHE A 10 -1.60 41.05 89.56
C PHE A 10 -2.62 41.19 88.41
N PHE A 11 -3.47 42.21 88.46
CA PHE A 11 -4.46 42.49 87.41
C PHE A 11 -3.80 42.88 86.09
N LEU A 12 -2.76 43.73 86.11
CA LEU A 12 -2.05 44.12 84.90
C LEU A 12 -1.25 42.96 84.29
N SER A 13 -0.64 42.10 85.12
CA SER A 13 0.07 40.90 84.65
C SER A 13 -0.90 39.87 84.06
N PHE A 14 -2.01 39.61 84.74
CA PHE A 14 -3.06 38.72 84.24
C PHE A 14 -3.69 39.27 82.96
N PHE A 15 -4.02 40.55 82.91
CA PHE A 15 -4.59 41.20 81.74
C PHE A 15 -3.59 41.22 80.57
N LEU A 16 -2.32 41.54 80.80
CA LEU A 16 -1.31 41.55 79.75
C LEU A 16 -1.00 40.13 79.24
N SER A 17 -0.95 39.12 80.12
CA SER A 17 -0.76 37.72 79.73
C SER A 17 -1.97 37.19 78.94
N PHE A 18 -3.18 37.45 79.42
CA PHE A 18 -4.42 37.06 78.74
C PHE A 18 -4.58 37.78 77.41
N PHE A 19 -4.35 39.09 77.38
CA PHE A 19 -4.43 39.89 76.17
C PHE A 19 -3.36 39.51 75.15
N LEU A 20 -2.12 39.29 75.57
CA LEU A 20 -1.04 38.86 74.67
C LEU A 20 -1.28 37.44 74.14
N SER A 21 -1.78 36.52 74.97
CA SER A 21 -2.13 35.16 74.53
C SER A 21 -3.30 35.16 73.56
N PHE A 22 -4.37 35.90 73.87
CA PHE A 22 -5.54 36.04 73.02
C PHE A 22 -5.21 36.72 71.69
N PHE A 23 -4.47 37.84 71.75
CA PHE A 23 -4.08 38.60 70.56
C PHE A 23 -3.11 37.80 69.68
N LEU A 24 -2.13 37.11 70.26
CA LEU A 24 -1.20 36.26 69.51
C LEU A 24 -1.93 35.06 68.88
N SER A 25 -2.86 34.42 69.60
CA SER A 25 -3.66 33.31 69.07
C SER A 25 -4.58 33.77 67.93
N PHE A 26 -5.28 34.90 68.11
CA PHE A 26 -6.16 35.47 67.09
C PHE A 26 -5.37 35.89 65.84
N PHE A 27 -4.25 36.60 66.02
CA PHE A 27 -3.43 37.06 64.91
C PHE A 27 -2.77 35.89 64.16
N LEU A 28 -2.27 34.88 64.88
CA LEU A 28 -1.66 33.70 64.26
C LEU A 28 -2.71 32.88 63.49
N SER A 29 -3.91 32.69 64.05
CA SER A 29 -5.01 32.00 63.35
C SER A 29 -5.43 32.73 62.08
N PHE A 30 -5.58 34.06 62.15
CA PHE A 30 -5.96 34.88 60.99
C PHE A 30 -4.89 34.83 59.89
N PHE A 31 -3.62 34.96 60.26
CA PHE A 31 -2.51 34.93 59.31
C PHE A 31 -2.33 33.54 58.67
N LEU A 32 -2.46 32.46 59.44
CA LEU A 32 -2.38 31.10 58.91
C LEU A 32 -3.51 30.81 57.92
N GLN A 33 -4.73 31.27 58.22
CA GLN A 33 -5.89 31.13 57.35
C GLN A 33 -5.70 31.90 56.02
N ASP A 34 -5.15 33.11 56.06
CA ASP A 34 -4.85 33.90 54.85
C ASP A 34 -3.77 33.24 53.98
N ILE A 35 -2.70 32.70 54.59
CA ILE A 35 -1.66 31.93 53.89
C ILE A 35 -2.24 30.67 53.22
N GLN A 36 -3.05 29.90 53.96
CA GLN A 36 -3.67 28.69 53.42
C GLN A 36 -4.58 29.00 52.23
N LYS A 37 -5.40 30.05 52.34
CA LYS A 37 -6.27 30.51 51.24
C LYS A 37 -5.48 30.95 50.02
N LYS A 38 -4.39 31.70 50.21
CA LYS A 38 -3.49 32.12 49.11
C LYS A 38 -2.83 30.93 48.42
N ARG A 39 -2.40 29.91 49.19
CA ARG A 39 -1.82 28.68 48.63
C ARG A 39 -2.86 27.91 47.82
N GLN A 40 -4.04 27.65 48.37
CA GLN A 40 -5.12 26.96 47.67
C GLN A 40 -5.52 27.68 46.38
N ASN A 41 -5.64 29.00 46.40
CA ASN A 41 -5.96 29.77 45.20
C ASN A 41 -4.86 29.67 44.13
N LYS A 42 -3.59 29.69 44.54
CA LYS A 42 -2.46 29.52 43.62
C LYS A 42 -2.49 28.13 42.98
N ASP A 43 -2.65 27.08 43.79
CA ASP A 43 -2.68 25.70 43.31
C ASP A 43 -3.86 25.46 42.34
N LEU A 44 -5.02 26.07 42.60
CA LEU A 44 -6.18 26.01 41.70
C LEU A 44 -5.92 26.71 40.36
N ILE A 45 -5.25 27.87 40.38
CA ILE A 45 -4.91 28.61 39.15
C ILE A 45 -3.86 27.83 38.33
N GLU A 46 -2.83 27.29 38.98
CA GLU A 46 -1.82 26.48 38.31
C GLU A 46 -2.42 25.20 37.71
N LEU A 47 -3.33 24.55 38.44
CA LEU A 47 -4.03 23.37 37.95
C LEU A 47 -4.90 23.72 36.73
N GLN A 48 -5.65 24.82 36.79
CA GLN A 48 -6.46 25.27 35.65
C GLN A 48 -5.60 25.59 34.42
N ALA A 49 -4.48 26.30 34.61
CA ALA A 49 -3.55 26.61 33.53
C ALA A 49 -2.93 25.36 32.91
N LEU A 50 -2.61 24.34 33.71
CA LEU A 50 -2.09 23.07 33.23
C LEU A 50 -3.14 22.30 32.41
N ILE A 51 -4.39 22.29 32.90
CA ILE A 51 -5.52 21.67 32.20
C ILE A 51 -5.72 22.34 30.83
N ASP A 52 -5.80 23.67 30.80
CA ASP A 52 -6.02 24.43 29.56
C ASP A 52 -4.87 24.23 28.57
N SER A 53 -3.62 24.23 29.05
CA SER A 53 -2.44 23.95 28.24
C SER A 53 -2.48 22.55 27.61
N HIS A 54 -2.86 21.53 28.38
CA HIS A 54 -2.97 20.16 27.88
C HIS A 54 -4.07 20.01 26.82
N PHE A 55 -5.23 20.65 27.03
CA PHE A 55 -6.32 20.64 26.05
C PHE A 55 -5.96 21.38 24.76
N GLU A 56 -5.33 22.56 24.87
CA GLU A 56 -4.89 23.32 23.69
C GLU A 56 -3.78 22.60 22.92
N ALA A 57 -2.84 21.96 23.60
CA ALA A 57 -1.80 21.14 22.95
C ALA A 57 -2.43 19.95 22.19
N ARG A 58 -3.33 19.20 22.84
CA ARG A 58 -4.07 18.09 22.20
C ARG A 58 -4.86 18.55 20.99
N LYS A 59 -5.59 19.66 21.13
CA LYS A 59 -6.42 20.20 20.04
C LYS A 59 -5.57 20.59 18.83
N LYS A 60 -4.42 21.26 19.05
CA LYS A 60 -3.49 21.61 17.97
C LYS A 60 -2.91 20.37 17.29
N GLU A 61 -2.48 19.37 18.07
CA GLU A 61 -1.99 18.10 17.51
C GLU A 61 -3.06 17.36 16.70
N GLU A 62 -4.31 17.34 17.17
CA GLU A 62 -5.44 16.74 16.46
C GLU A 62 -5.76 17.48 15.16
N GLU A 63 -5.77 18.82 15.17
CA GLU A 63 -5.98 19.64 13.98
C GLU A 63 -4.87 19.43 12.94
N GLU A 64 -3.60 19.40 13.37
CA GLU A 64 -2.46 19.11 12.48
C GLU A 64 -2.52 17.70 11.89
N LEU A 65 -2.89 16.71 12.72
CA LEU A 65 -3.04 15.33 12.27
C LEU A 65 -4.18 15.19 11.27
N MET A 66 -5.32 15.86 11.51
CA MET A 66 -6.45 15.89 10.58
C MET A 66 -6.07 16.55 9.25
N ALA A 67 -5.42 17.71 9.28
CA ALA A 67 -4.94 18.40 8.08
C ALA A 67 -3.89 17.57 7.30
N LEU A 68 -3.07 16.78 7.99
CA LEU A 68 -2.13 15.87 7.35
C LEU A 68 -2.85 14.68 6.70
N LYS A 69 -3.82 14.07 7.40
CA LYS A 69 -4.65 12.97 6.87
C LYS A 69 -5.40 13.41 5.62
N GLU A 70 -6.04 14.58 5.64
CA GLU A 70 -6.76 15.13 4.49
C GLU A 70 -5.81 15.33 3.28
N ARG A 71 -4.60 15.86 3.49
CA ARG A 71 -3.58 15.99 2.43
C ARG A 71 -3.11 14.65 1.87
N ILE A 72 -3.03 13.61 2.70
CA ILE A 72 -2.67 12.25 2.25
C ILE A 72 -3.82 11.65 1.45
N GLU A 73 -5.06 11.79 1.93
CA GLU A 73 -6.26 11.29 1.29
C GLU A 73 -6.49 11.94 -0.07
N LYS A 74 -6.35 13.27 -0.16
CA LYS A 74 -6.40 14.00 -1.43
C LYS A 74 -5.37 13.48 -2.45
N ARG A 75 -4.11 13.33 -2.04
CA ARG A 75 -3.05 12.77 -2.91
C ARG A 75 -3.32 11.32 -3.32
N ARG A 76 -4.00 10.55 -2.48
CA ARG A 76 -4.39 9.17 -2.79
C ARG A 76 -5.55 9.14 -3.80
N ALA A 77 -6.55 10.01 -3.62
CA ALA A 77 -7.66 10.19 -4.56
C ALA A 77 -7.16 10.63 -5.93
N GLU A 78 -6.28 11.63 -6.00
CA GLU A 78 -5.66 12.10 -7.25
C GLU A 78 -4.89 10.98 -7.97
N ARG A 79 -4.11 10.16 -7.23
CA ARG A 79 -3.42 8.99 -7.81
C ARG A 79 -4.39 7.94 -8.33
N ALA A 80 -5.47 7.66 -7.60
CA ALA A 80 -6.50 6.71 -8.02
C ALA A 80 -7.23 7.21 -9.28
N GLU A 81 -7.54 8.50 -9.34
CA GLU A 81 -8.17 9.12 -10.51
C GLU A 81 -7.25 9.11 -11.73
N GLN A 82 -5.97 9.47 -11.57
CA GLN A 82 -4.98 9.33 -12.66
C GLN A 82 -4.88 7.90 -13.18
N GLN A 83 -4.94 6.91 -12.29
CA GLN A 83 -4.92 5.51 -12.69
C GLN A 83 -6.19 5.10 -13.44
N ARG A 84 -7.37 5.59 -13.03
CA ARG A 84 -8.64 5.39 -13.75
C ARG A 84 -8.58 6.01 -15.15
N ILE A 85 -8.15 7.27 -15.26
CA ILE A 85 -8.02 7.95 -16.56
C ILE A 85 -7.07 7.20 -17.50
N ARG A 86 -5.94 6.69 -16.98
CA ARG A 86 -5.01 5.86 -17.78
C ARG A 86 -5.64 4.54 -18.21
N ALA A 87 -6.38 3.88 -17.32
CA ALA A 87 -7.08 2.64 -17.62
C ALA A 87 -8.19 2.86 -18.68
N ASP A 88 -8.95 3.93 -18.56
CA ASP A 88 -10.02 4.28 -19.50
C ASP A 88 -9.46 4.66 -20.87
N LYS A 89 -8.38 5.46 -20.93
CA LYS A 89 -7.68 5.77 -22.19
C LYS A 89 -7.11 4.52 -22.85
N GLU A 90 -6.55 3.59 -22.08
CA GLU A 90 -6.07 2.32 -22.64
C GLU A 90 -7.22 1.46 -23.16
N LYS A 91 -8.32 1.38 -22.41
CA LYS A 91 -9.52 0.65 -22.83
C LYS A 91 -10.11 1.24 -24.11
N GLU A 92 -10.16 2.56 -24.24
CA GLU A 92 -10.62 3.25 -25.45
C GLU A 92 -9.71 2.96 -26.65
N ARG A 93 -8.38 2.98 -26.47
CA ARG A 93 -7.44 2.61 -27.54
C ARG A 93 -7.63 1.16 -27.98
N GLN A 94 -7.78 0.25 -27.04
CA GLN A 94 -8.04 -1.16 -27.34
C GLN A 94 -9.39 -1.35 -28.04
N ALA A 95 -10.42 -0.62 -27.62
CA ALA A 95 -11.74 -0.65 -28.26
C ALA A 95 -11.68 -0.13 -29.71
N LYS A 96 -11.00 1.00 -29.98
CA LYS A 96 -10.80 1.53 -31.35
C LYS A 96 -10.05 0.55 -32.24
N LEU A 97 -9.00 -0.08 -31.73
CA LEU A 97 -8.25 -1.11 -32.48
C LEU A 97 -9.10 -2.36 -32.74
N ALA A 98 -9.93 -2.76 -31.77
CA ALA A 98 -10.85 -3.89 -31.93
C ALA A 98 -11.96 -3.58 -32.93
N GLU A 99 -12.50 -2.36 -32.93
CA GLU A 99 -13.54 -1.90 -33.85
C GLU A 99 -13.00 -1.72 -35.27
N GLU A 100 -11.82 -1.11 -35.45
CA GLU A 100 -11.17 -1.02 -36.77
C GLU A 100 -10.85 -2.40 -37.33
N LYS A 101 -10.39 -3.32 -36.47
CA LYS A 101 -10.16 -4.71 -36.85
C LYS A 101 -11.46 -5.43 -37.17
N ALA A 102 -12.53 -5.22 -36.42
CA ALA A 102 -13.85 -5.80 -36.70
C ALA A 102 -14.40 -5.28 -38.02
N ARG A 103 -14.27 -3.98 -38.32
CA ARG A 103 -14.69 -3.40 -39.60
C ARG A 103 -13.88 -3.95 -40.77
N ARG A 104 -12.56 -4.09 -40.62
CA ARG A 104 -11.70 -4.76 -41.62
C ARG A 104 -12.05 -6.23 -41.79
N GLU A 105 -12.38 -6.94 -40.71
CA GLU A 105 -12.81 -8.34 -40.76
C GLU A 105 -14.18 -8.50 -41.42
N GLU A 106 -15.09 -7.54 -41.25
CA GLU A 106 -16.41 -7.52 -41.88
C GLU A 106 -16.33 -7.15 -43.38
N GLU A 107 -15.49 -6.18 -43.74
CA GLU A 107 -15.18 -5.83 -45.14
C GLU A 107 -14.46 -7.00 -45.85
N ASP A 108 -13.48 -7.63 -45.20
CA ASP A 108 -12.80 -8.81 -45.72
C ASP A 108 -13.73 -10.03 -45.78
N ALA A 109 -14.66 -10.20 -44.84
CA ALA A 109 -15.64 -11.28 -44.85
C ALA A 109 -16.63 -11.10 -46.01
N LYS A 110 -17.07 -9.86 -46.27
CA LYS A 110 -17.93 -9.53 -47.41
C LYS A 110 -17.19 -9.73 -48.74
N ARG A 111 -15.93 -9.28 -48.83
CA ARG A 111 -15.08 -9.52 -50.01
C ARG A 111 -14.76 -10.99 -50.20
N ARG A 112 -14.52 -11.76 -49.13
CA ARG A 112 -14.35 -13.23 -49.19
C ARG A 112 -15.64 -13.93 -49.59
N ALA A 113 -16.81 -13.47 -49.15
CA ALA A 113 -18.09 -14.03 -49.59
C ALA A 113 -18.36 -13.75 -51.09
N GLU A 114 -18.01 -12.56 -51.58
CA GLU A 114 -18.08 -12.20 -53.00
C GLU A 114 -17.04 -12.96 -53.84
N ASP A 115 -15.81 -13.07 -53.34
CA ASP A 115 -14.73 -13.84 -53.97
C ASP A 115 -15.01 -15.34 -53.92
N ASP A 116 -15.65 -15.89 -52.87
CA ASP A 116 -16.10 -17.28 -52.77
C ASP A 116 -17.30 -17.55 -53.66
N LEU A 117 -18.21 -16.59 -53.89
CA LEU A 117 -19.24 -16.73 -54.92
C LEU A 117 -18.62 -16.73 -56.32
N LYS A 118 -17.65 -15.85 -56.58
CA LYS A 118 -16.86 -15.83 -57.82
C LYS A 118 -15.99 -17.08 -57.97
N LYS A 119 -15.42 -17.59 -56.87
CA LYS A 119 -14.63 -18.83 -56.83
C LYS A 119 -15.50 -20.04 -56.95
N LYS A 120 -16.71 -20.10 -56.42
CA LYS A 120 -17.64 -21.21 -56.67
C LYS A 120 -18.04 -21.24 -58.14
N LYS A 121 -18.17 -20.07 -58.77
CA LYS A 121 -18.28 -19.93 -60.24
C LYS A 121 -16.99 -20.33 -60.99
N ALA A 122 -15.80 -20.06 -60.46
CA ALA A 122 -14.52 -20.34 -61.11
C ALA A 122 -13.86 -21.71 -60.75
N LEU A 123 -14.26 -22.34 -59.66
CA LEU A 123 -13.80 -23.65 -59.17
C LEU A 123 -14.59 -24.80 -59.81
N SER A 124 -15.66 -24.49 -60.57
CA SER A 124 -16.08 -25.34 -61.69
C SER A 124 -15.03 -25.41 -62.82
N SER A 125 -13.98 -24.59 -62.79
CA SER A 125 -12.99 -24.48 -63.88
C SER A 125 -11.56 -24.92 -63.53
N MET A 126 -11.05 -24.82 -62.30
CA MET A 126 -9.65 -25.25 -62.04
C MET A 126 -9.28 -25.63 -60.59
N GLY A 127 -9.04 -26.92 -60.38
CA GLY A 127 -7.76 -27.48 -59.88
C GLY A 127 -7.23 -27.17 -58.47
N ALA A 128 -7.36 -28.18 -57.59
CA ALA A 128 -6.51 -28.68 -56.47
C ALA A 128 -5.55 -27.80 -55.62
N SER A 129 -5.12 -26.61 -56.03
CA SER A 129 -4.13 -25.82 -55.27
C SER A 129 -4.75 -24.93 -54.17
N TYR A 130 -6.06 -24.67 -54.26
CA TYR A 130 -6.78 -23.82 -53.30
C TYR A 130 -7.05 -24.49 -51.94
N SER A 131 -7.03 -25.82 -51.89
CA SER A 131 -7.32 -26.63 -50.69
C SER A 131 -6.31 -26.40 -49.55
N SER A 132 -5.04 -26.15 -49.87
CA SER A 132 -3.97 -25.94 -48.87
C SER A 132 -4.08 -24.60 -48.12
N TYR A 133 -4.63 -23.57 -48.75
CA TYR A 133 -4.76 -22.24 -48.15
C TYR A 133 -5.88 -22.16 -47.10
N LEU A 134 -6.97 -22.91 -47.32
CA LEU A 134 -8.09 -23.00 -46.37
C LEU A 134 -7.72 -23.78 -45.10
N ALA A 135 -6.91 -24.84 -45.22
CA ALA A 135 -6.43 -25.59 -44.05
C ALA A 135 -5.53 -24.75 -43.11
N LYS A 136 -4.78 -23.79 -43.65
CA LYS A 136 -3.96 -22.85 -42.85
C LYS A 136 -4.78 -21.74 -42.19
N ALA A 137 -5.89 -21.33 -42.81
CA ALA A 137 -6.79 -20.32 -42.26
C ALA A 137 -7.63 -20.86 -41.10
N ASP A 138 -8.06 -22.13 -41.18
CA ASP A 138 -8.95 -22.73 -40.19
C ASP A 138 -8.22 -23.12 -38.89
N GLN A 139 -6.95 -23.53 -38.97
CA GLN A 139 -6.07 -23.74 -37.80
C GLN A 139 -5.85 -22.47 -36.95
N LYS A 140 -6.09 -21.28 -37.52
CA LYS A 140 -5.91 -19.98 -36.84
C LYS A 140 -7.18 -19.49 -36.13
N ARG A 141 -8.32 -20.19 -36.30
CA ARG A 141 -9.66 -19.73 -35.89
C ARG A 141 -10.17 -20.33 -34.59
N GLY A 142 -9.49 -21.34 -34.05
CA GLY A 142 -9.68 -21.78 -32.67
C GLY A 142 -8.84 -20.92 -31.72
N LYS A 143 -9.45 -20.33 -30.69
CA LYS A 143 -8.77 -19.63 -29.57
C LYS A 143 -7.87 -20.61 -28.80
N LYS A 144 -6.76 -21.05 -29.40
CA LYS A 144 -5.63 -21.59 -28.63
C LYS A 144 -5.10 -20.40 -27.84
N GLN A 145 -5.19 -20.51 -26.52
CA GLN A 145 -4.61 -19.54 -25.59
C GLN A 145 -3.18 -19.26 -26.08
N THR A 146 -2.89 -18.01 -26.42
CA THR A 146 -1.61 -17.71 -27.08
C THR A 146 -0.49 -18.15 -26.13
N ALA A 147 0.66 -18.58 -26.66
CA ALA A 147 1.80 -18.97 -25.83
C ALA A 147 2.15 -17.89 -24.78
N ARG A 148 1.86 -16.62 -25.10
CA ARG A 148 1.96 -15.47 -24.21
C ARG A 148 0.97 -15.51 -23.04
N GLU A 149 -0.30 -15.81 -23.31
CA GLU A 149 -1.34 -15.93 -22.27
C GLU A 149 -1.08 -17.13 -21.36
N LEU A 150 -0.67 -18.28 -21.91
CA LEU A 150 -0.32 -19.46 -21.12
C LEU A 150 0.87 -19.18 -20.20
N LYS A 151 1.93 -18.54 -20.73
CA LYS A 151 3.07 -18.10 -19.91
C LYS A 151 2.64 -17.16 -18.79
N LYS A 152 1.76 -16.19 -19.10
CA LYS A 152 1.26 -15.24 -18.09
C LYS A 152 0.44 -15.94 -17.00
N LYS A 153 -0.40 -16.91 -17.38
CA LYS A 153 -1.18 -17.72 -16.43
C LYS A 153 -0.28 -18.52 -15.50
N ILE A 154 0.69 -19.25 -16.04
CA ILE A 154 1.62 -20.08 -15.25
C ILE A 154 2.46 -19.19 -14.30
N LEU A 155 2.95 -18.04 -14.77
CA LEU A 155 3.73 -17.13 -13.92
C LEU A 155 2.88 -16.51 -12.80
N ALA A 156 1.61 -16.21 -13.07
CA ALA A 156 0.69 -15.72 -12.05
C ALA A 156 0.41 -16.79 -10.98
N GLU A 157 0.23 -18.05 -11.40
CA GLU A 157 0.02 -19.19 -10.50
C GLU A 157 1.24 -19.48 -9.61
N ARG A 158 2.46 -19.35 -10.15
CA ARG A 158 3.70 -19.49 -9.38
C ARG A 158 3.98 -18.33 -8.41
N ARG A 159 3.34 -17.17 -8.61
CA ARG A 159 3.59 -15.98 -7.80
C ARG A 159 2.76 -16.02 -6.53
N LYS A 160 3.39 -16.34 -5.40
CA LYS A 160 2.76 -16.25 -4.08
C LYS A 160 2.61 -14.76 -3.68
N PRO A 161 1.42 -14.31 -3.24
CA PRO A 161 1.24 -12.96 -2.73
C PRO A 161 2.07 -12.77 -1.45
N LEU A 162 2.75 -11.64 -1.35
CA LEU A 162 3.57 -11.30 -0.19
C LEU A 162 2.74 -10.47 0.78
N ASN A 163 2.49 -10.98 1.99
CA ASN A 163 1.80 -10.26 3.05
C ASN A 163 2.75 -10.08 4.24
N ILE A 164 3.29 -8.88 4.41
CA ILE A 164 4.34 -8.55 5.39
C ILE A 164 3.94 -7.46 6.39
N ASP A 165 2.78 -6.83 6.19
CA ASP A 165 2.38 -5.59 6.92
C ASP A 165 2.11 -5.80 8.42
N HIS A 166 1.99 -7.06 8.86
CA HIS A 166 1.63 -7.45 10.21
C HIS A 166 2.67 -8.40 10.85
N LEU A 167 3.88 -8.47 10.29
CA LEU A 167 4.96 -9.33 10.79
C LEU A 167 5.92 -8.55 11.70
N ASN A 168 6.40 -9.24 12.75
CA ASN A 168 7.45 -8.74 13.64
C ASN A 168 8.84 -8.91 13.01
N GLU A 169 9.86 -8.20 13.53
CA GLU A 169 11.22 -8.16 12.97
C GLU A 169 11.83 -9.56 12.77
N ASP A 170 11.74 -10.44 13.75
CA ASP A 170 12.27 -11.81 13.65
C ASP A 170 11.62 -12.60 12.51
N LYS A 171 10.29 -12.48 12.37
CA LYS A 171 9.53 -13.14 11.29
C LYS A 171 9.83 -12.54 9.92
N LEU A 172 10.19 -11.25 9.85
CA LEU A 172 10.63 -10.61 8.61
C LEU A 172 12.00 -11.14 8.17
N ARG A 173 12.91 -11.41 9.11
CA ARG A 173 14.22 -12.02 8.83
C ARG A 173 14.06 -13.43 8.27
N ASP A 174 13.19 -14.24 8.87
CA ASP A 174 12.88 -15.59 8.36
C ASP A 174 12.27 -15.54 6.96
N LYS A 175 11.31 -14.63 6.73
CA LYS A 175 10.70 -14.46 5.39
C LYS A 175 11.70 -13.96 4.35
N ALA A 176 12.62 -13.09 4.72
CA ALA A 176 13.68 -12.64 3.83
C ALA A 176 14.58 -13.82 3.41
N LYS A 177 14.92 -14.71 4.36
CA LYS A 177 15.70 -15.92 4.08
C LYS A 177 14.97 -16.88 3.16
N GLU A 178 13.69 -17.17 3.42
CA GLU A 178 12.87 -18.02 2.54
C GLU A 178 12.78 -17.47 1.11
N LEU A 179 12.61 -16.15 0.95
CA LEU A 179 12.57 -15.52 -0.37
C LEU A 179 13.91 -15.58 -1.09
N TRP A 180 15.01 -15.44 -0.34
CA TRP A 180 16.37 -15.57 -0.87
C TRP A 180 16.64 -17.00 -1.34
N ASP A 181 16.30 -18.01 -0.53
CA ASP A 181 16.44 -19.42 -0.90
C ASP A 181 15.61 -19.75 -2.16
N TRP A 182 14.38 -19.23 -2.24
CA TRP A 182 13.53 -19.39 -3.42
C TRP A 182 14.11 -18.73 -4.67
N LEU A 183 14.67 -17.52 -4.54
CA LEU A 183 15.35 -16.85 -5.65
C LEU A 183 16.57 -17.66 -6.13
N TYR A 184 17.38 -18.14 -5.19
CA TYR A 184 18.56 -18.94 -5.47
C TYR A 184 18.20 -20.24 -6.22
N GLN A 185 17.16 -20.94 -5.79
CA GLN A 185 16.64 -22.12 -6.51
C GLN A 185 16.26 -21.80 -7.96
N LEU A 186 15.52 -20.71 -8.20
CA LEU A 186 15.13 -20.29 -9.55
C LEU A 186 16.33 -19.91 -10.42
N GLU A 187 17.36 -19.30 -9.85
CA GLU A 187 18.61 -19.00 -10.57
C GLU A 187 19.37 -20.26 -10.96
N THR A 188 19.47 -21.24 -10.05
CA THR A 188 20.09 -22.54 -10.34
C THR A 188 19.34 -23.27 -11.45
N GLU A 189 18.00 -23.38 -11.37
CA GLU A 189 17.19 -24.01 -12.43
C GLU A 189 17.39 -23.32 -13.78
N LYS A 190 17.42 -21.98 -13.79
CA LYS A 190 17.67 -21.20 -15.01
C LYS A 190 19.04 -21.54 -15.60
N TYR A 191 20.08 -21.65 -14.77
CA TYR A 191 21.42 -22.00 -15.21
C TYR A 191 21.44 -23.40 -15.85
N GLU A 192 20.87 -24.40 -15.19
CA GLU A 192 20.78 -25.76 -15.72
C GLU A 192 20.04 -25.82 -17.07
N PHE A 193 18.93 -25.08 -17.21
CA PHE A 193 18.22 -25.00 -18.49
C PHE A 193 19.05 -24.33 -19.59
N LEU A 194 19.85 -23.32 -19.27
CA LEU A 194 20.73 -22.68 -20.24
C LEU A 194 21.83 -23.63 -20.72
N GLU A 195 22.46 -24.37 -19.83
CA GLU A 195 23.47 -25.39 -20.20
C GLU A 195 22.85 -26.52 -21.02
N LYS A 196 21.65 -26.97 -20.64
CA LYS A 196 20.89 -27.96 -21.43
C LYS A 196 20.59 -27.46 -22.83
N ILE A 197 20.15 -26.21 -22.99
CA ILE A 197 19.90 -25.62 -24.31
C ILE A 197 21.18 -25.52 -25.14
N LYS A 198 22.31 -25.14 -24.54
CA LYS A 198 23.61 -25.12 -25.24
C LYS A 198 23.97 -26.51 -25.77
N ARG A 199 23.83 -27.54 -24.95
CA ARG A 199 24.08 -28.93 -25.36
C ARG A 199 23.14 -29.37 -26.49
N GLN A 200 21.84 -29.12 -26.34
CA GLN A 200 20.86 -29.45 -27.37
C GLN A 200 21.14 -28.75 -28.71
N LYS A 201 21.59 -27.49 -28.69
CA LYS A 201 21.99 -26.79 -29.92
C LYS A 201 23.17 -27.47 -30.63
N TYR A 202 24.16 -27.93 -29.87
CA TYR A 202 25.28 -28.69 -30.41
C TYR A 202 24.81 -30.00 -31.02
N ASP A 203 23.99 -30.78 -30.28
CA ASP A 203 23.47 -32.06 -30.76
C ASP A 203 22.62 -31.89 -32.03
N ILE A 204 21.77 -30.86 -32.10
CA ILE A 204 20.99 -30.53 -33.31
C ILE A 204 21.89 -30.24 -34.50
N THR A 205 22.97 -29.47 -34.29
CA THR A 205 23.91 -29.12 -35.37
C THR A 205 24.61 -30.38 -35.90
N THR A 206 25.09 -31.22 -34.99
CA THR A 206 25.73 -32.50 -35.35
C THR A 206 24.76 -33.44 -36.07
N LEU A 207 23.52 -33.55 -35.61
CA LEU A 207 22.50 -34.38 -36.25
C LEU A 207 22.14 -33.89 -37.65
N ARG A 208 22.05 -32.56 -37.86
CA ARG A 208 21.85 -31.98 -39.19
C ARG A 208 22.97 -32.37 -40.15
N ASN A 209 24.23 -32.21 -39.72
CA ASN A 209 25.37 -32.60 -40.54
C ASN A 209 25.36 -34.10 -40.90
N ARG A 210 24.95 -34.97 -39.96
CA ARG A 210 24.80 -36.41 -40.21
C ARG A 210 23.70 -36.73 -41.22
N ILE A 211 22.57 -36.01 -41.15
CA ILE A 211 21.48 -36.14 -42.14
C ILE A 211 21.99 -35.73 -43.52
N ASP A 212 22.67 -34.59 -43.63
CA ASP A 212 23.20 -34.11 -44.92
C ASP A 212 24.23 -35.07 -45.52
N GLN A 213 25.03 -35.75 -44.70
CA GLN A 213 25.96 -36.79 -45.14
C GLN A 213 25.23 -38.03 -45.63
N ALA A 214 24.21 -38.48 -44.90
CA ALA A 214 23.42 -39.65 -45.27
C ALA A 214 22.57 -39.43 -46.53
N GLN A 215 22.21 -38.18 -46.84
CA GLN A 215 21.48 -37.82 -48.07
C GLN A 215 22.37 -37.71 -49.32
N LYS A 216 23.70 -37.64 -49.14
CA LYS A 216 24.67 -37.58 -50.24
C LYS A 216 25.21 -38.96 -50.63
N GLN A 217 24.91 -39.99 -49.86
CA GLN A 217 25.11 -41.40 -50.19
C GLN A 217 23.91 -41.93 -50.98
#